data_AF-A0A921SNH4-F1
#
_entry.id   AF-A0A921SNH4-F1
#
_cell.length_a   1.000
_cell.length_b   1.000
_cell.length_c   1.000
_cell.angle_alpha   90.00
_cell.angle_beta   90.00
_cell.angle_gamma   90.00
#
_symmetry.space_group_name_H-M   'P 1'
#
loop_
_entity.id
_entity.type
_entity.pdbx_description
1 polymer ?
#
loop_
_entity_poly.entity_id
_entity_poly.type
_entity_poly.pdbx_seq_one_letter_code
_entity_poly.pdbx_strand_id
1 'polypeptide(L)'
;MPVSRVPLLAERALPDLVDPLAGPADRAAASRLIDRAQSTSLTSLPLHRAVAEAVLRFLEPAPGARLVRSLTTAEVAPPAQPTRTVARLLARVPGLEPLPRGPQVFEHVTVRATAPRRRRARQGRLGDCWLIAVLDACESVSPGFLDRLVTPVPVEDGLCADSAESSGIVRRDSADVDLVAIDLTLPRVPMPGLRRIPFLPVRRTSVIVSTRVPLRHRAGDTRLKASVASLVEKAAVVAWSDGSYRRLQNDFAGIGLLLTTGRWSPARPVPRTVEAVGGWLEEGRPVVLSTLRRPGGSFELDREDGEGTVAFMDAHVYVARRVLRCDETGRAGAGHPLRLHVHNPVSGSESRRRRRTDLYLSAQQMRRAFISANVGPVLRGA
;
A
#
# COMPACT_ATOMS: atom_id res chain seq x y z
N MET A 1 4.28 -0.36 -39.10
CA MET A 1 3.74 -0.70 -37.76
C MET A 1 4.22 -2.10 -37.41
N PRO A 2 5.15 -2.31 -36.47
CA PRO A 2 5.50 -3.67 -36.09
C PRO A 2 4.35 -4.24 -35.26
N VAL A 3 3.81 -5.36 -35.73
CA VAL A 3 2.77 -6.14 -35.05
C VAL A 3 3.34 -6.64 -33.72
N SER A 4 2.62 -6.38 -32.61
CA SER A 4 2.94 -6.94 -31.31
C SER A 4 3.08 -8.46 -31.43
N ARG A 5 4.18 -9.06 -30.95
CA ARG A 5 4.36 -10.52 -30.89
C ARG A 5 3.75 -11.16 -29.63
N VAL A 6 3.16 -10.35 -28.75
CA VAL A 6 2.49 -10.80 -27.52
C VAL A 6 1.21 -11.59 -27.81
N PRO A 7 0.34 -11.21 -28.78
CA PRO A 7 -0.80 -12.03 -29.20
C PRO A 7 -0.37 -13.42 -29.67
N LEU A 8 0.70 -13.52 -30.47
CA LEU A 8 1.24 -14.80 -30.98
C LEU A 8 1.78 -15.73 -29.89
N LEU A 9 2.28 -15.19 -28.78
CA LEU A 9 2.77 -15.99 -27.64
C LEU A 9 1.64 -16.39 -26.69
N ALA A 10 0.64 -15.53 -26.50
CA ALA A 10 -0.58 -15.86 -25.77
C ALA A 10 -1.42 -16.91 -26.53
N GLU A 11 -1.55 -16.77 -27.86
CA GLU A 11 -2.20 -17.76 -28.74
C GLU A 11 -1.51 -19.12 -28.73
N ARG A 12 -0.18 -19.15 -28.57
CA ARG A 12 0.59 -20.41 -28.44
C ARG A 12 0.47 -21.07 -27.07
N ALA A 13 0.35 -20.28 -26.00
CA ALA A 13 0.35 -20.81 -24.62
C ALA A 13 -1.06 -21.07 -24.07
N LEU A 14 -2.10 -20.42 -24.61
CA LEU A 14 -3.48 -20.59 -24.16
C LEU A 14 -3.99 -22.03 -24.27
N PRO A 15 -3.78 -22.76 -25.39
CA PRO A 15 -4.28 -24.12 -25.56
C PRO A 15 -3.78 -25.06 -24.46
N ASP A 16 -2.48 -25.05 -24.17
CA ASP A 16 -1.87 -25.91 -23.15
C ASP A 16 -2.28 -25.53 -21.70
N LEU A 17 -2.73 -24.28 -21.49
CA LEU A 17 -3.22 -23.81 -20.19
C LEU A 17 -4.69 -24.16 -19.93
N VAL A 18 -5.49 -24.25 -20.99
CA VAL A 18 -6.94 -24.53 -20.90
C VAL A 18 -7.31 -25.96 -21.26
N ASP A 19 -6.40 -26.74 -21.85
CA ASP A 19 -6.60 -28.15 -22.12
C ASP A 19 -6.61 -28.97 -20.81
N PRO A 20 -7.72 -29.64 -20.47
CA PRO A 20 -7.81 -30.46 -19.26
C PRO A 20 -6.85 -31.67 -19.28
N LEU A 21 -6.43 -32.12 -20.47
CA LEU A 21 -5.53 -33.26 -20.67
C LEU A 21 -4.04 -32.88 -20.62
N ALA A 22 -3.69 -31.59 -20.61
CA ALA A 22 -2.30 -31.15 -20.56
C ALA A 22 -1.60 -31.58 -19.26
N GLY A 23 -0.37 -32.10 -19.36
CA GLY A 23 0.41 -32.53 -18.21
C GLY A 23 0.82 -31.35 -17.30
N PRO A 24 1.14 -31.60 -16.01
CA PRO A 24 1.61 -30.55 -15.10
C PRO A 24 2.88 -29.83 -15.58
N ALA A 25 3.76 -30.53 -16.31
CA ALA A 25 4.99 -29.96 -16.87
C ALA A 25 4.71 -28.98 -18.02
N ASP A 26 3.73 -29.29 -18.87
CA ASP A 26 3.35 -28.48 -20.04
C ASP A 26 2.61 -27.22 -19.60
N ARG A 27 1.71 -27.35 -18.61
CA ARG A 27 1.07 -26.19 -17.96
C ARG A 27 2.10 -25.28 -17.29
N ALA A 28 3.11 -25.86 -16.63
CA ALA A 28 4.20 -25.08 -16.03
C ALA A 28 5.13 -24.45 -17.09
N ALA A 29 5.32 -25.08 -18.25
CA ALA A 29 6.08 -24.50 -19.36
C ALA A 29 5.32 -23.33 -20.02
N ALA A 30 4.01 -23.49 -20.24
CA ALA A 30 3.13 -22.45 -20.78
C ALA A 30 3.02 -21.25 -19.81
N SER A 31 2.87 -21.49 -18.51
CA SER A 31 2.93 -20.45 -17.47
C SER A 31 4.26 -19.70 -17.49
N ARG A 32 5.39 -20.43 -17.62
CA ARG A 32 6.73 -19.81 -17.72
C ARG A 32 6.94 -19.01 -19.01
N LEU A 33 6.23 -19.35 -20.09
CA LEU A 33 6.23 -18.62 -21.36
C LEU A 33 5.49 -17.28 -21.23
N ILE A 34 4.36 -17.28 -20.53
CA ILE A 34 3.63 -16.06 -20.13
C ILE A 34 4.47 -15.23 -19.16
N ASP A 35 5.11 -15.85 -18.17
CA ASP A 35 5.98 -15.17 -17.21
C ASP A 35 7.22 -14.56 -17.90
N ARG A 36 7.82 -15.25 -18.89
CA ARG A 36 8.93 -14.72 -19.68
C ARG A 36 8.48 -13.58 -20.60
N ALA A 37 7.31 -13.66 -21.23
CA ALA A 37 6.75 -12.54 -21.98
C ALA A 37 6.54 -11.30 -21.07
N GLN A 38 6.27 -11.51 -19.77
CA GLN A 38 6.16 -10.45 -18.77
C GLN A 38 7.53 -9.94 -18.25
N SER A 39 8.54 -10.81 -18.14
CA SER A 39 9.84 -10.48 -17.51
C SER A 39 11.00 -10.17 -18.46
N THR A 40 10.94 -10.60 -19.73
CA THR A 40 11.99 -10.29 -20.72
C THR A 40 11.63 -9.06 -21.58
N SER A 41 12.35 -7.96 -21.38
CA SER A 41 13.18 -7.32 -22.42
C SER A 41 13.56 -5.87 -22.05
N LEU A 42 14.56 -5.71 -21.18
CA LEU A 42 15.34 -4.46 -21.09
C LEU A 42 16.82 -4.68 -21.43
N THR A 43 17.22 -5.92 -21.71
CA THR A 43 18.63 -6.29 -21.91
C THR A 43 18.94 -6.76 -23.33
N SER A 44 17.96 -6.83 -24.24
CA SER A 44 18.18 -7.21 -25.66
C SER A 44 17.56 -6.24 -26.67
N LEU A 45 16.98 -5.12 -26.23
CA LEU A 45 16.48 -4.07 -27.11
C LEU A 45 17.50 -2.94 -27.22
N PRO A 46 17.62 -2.29 -28.40
CA PRO A 46 18.26 -0.98 -28.50
C PRO A 46 17.64 -0.03 -27.47
N LEU A 47 18.47 0.74 -26.76
CA LEU A 47 18.09 1.56 -25.59
C LEU A 47 16.81 2.37 -25.80
N HIS A 48 16.60 2.96 -26.98
CA HIS A 48 15.40 3.76 -27.28
C HIS A 48 14.11 2.92 -27.29
N ARG A 49 14.15 1.66 -27.75
CA ARG A 49 13.01 0.73 -27.69
C ARG A 49 12.84 0.13 -26.31
N ALA A 50 13.94 -0.14 -25.61
CA ALA A 50 13.91 -0.59 -24.21
C ALA A 50 13.22 0.47 -23.32
N VAL A 51 13.55 1.75 -23.53
CA VAL A 51 12.93 2.89 -22.85
C VAL A 51 11.47 3.06 -23.28
N ALA A 52 11.14 2.98 -24.57
CA ALA A 52 9.76 3.07 -25.04
C ALA A 52 8.89 1.91 -24.52
N GLU A 53 9.39 0.68 -24.52
CA GLU A 53 8.70 -0.47 -23.92
C GLU A 53 8.62 -0.36 -22.39
N ALA A 54 9.63 0.17 -21.70
CA ALA A 54 9.56 0.43 -20.27
C ALA A 54 8.51 1.50 -19.94
N VAL A 55 8.37 2.52 -20.78
CA VAL A 55 7.33 3.55 -20.67
C VAL A 55 5.96 2.97 -20.98
N LEU A 56 5.81 2.17 -22.04
CA LEU A 56 4.54 1.51 -22.36
C LEU A 56 4.13 0.46 -21.31
N ARG A 57 5.07 -0.34 -20.80
CA ARG A 57 4.88 -1.24 -19.65
C ARG A 57 4.74 -0.48 -18.33
N PHE A 58 5.03 0.81 -18.26
CA PHE A 58 4.66 1.66 -17.12
C PHE A 58 3.21 2.13 -17.24
N LEU A 59 2.70 2.23 -18.47
CA LEU A 59 1.36 2.70 -18.80
C LEU A 59 0.31 1.57 -18.90
N GLU A 60 0.68 0.35 -19.30
CA GLU A 60 -0.26 -0.77 -19.48
C GLU A 60 -0.38 -1.66 -18.22
N PRO A 61 -1.55 -1.80 -17.59
CA PRO A 61 -1.72 -2.61 -16.37
C PRO A 61 -1.20 -4.04 -16.55
N ALA A 62 -0.60 -4.61 -15.50
CA ALA A 62 -0.11 -5.98 -15.56
C ALA A 62 -1.28 -6.91 -15.93
N PRO A 63 -1.11 -7.87 -16.86
CA PRO A 63 -2.22 -8.71 -17.35
C PRO A 63 -3.00 -9.39 -16.21
N GLY A 64 -2.28 -9.89 -15.19
CA GLY A 64 -2.87 -10.46 -13.97
C GLY A 64 -3.61 -9.44 -13.11
N ALA A 65 -3.22 -8.16 -13.12
CA ALA A 65 -3.86 -7.12 -12.33
C ALA A 65 -5.24 -6.73 -12.84
N ARG A 66 -5.45 -6.71 -14.17
CA ARG A 66 -6.79 -6.50 -14.75
C ARG A 66 -7.72 -7.66 -14.38
N LEU A 67 -7.22 -8.89 -14.48
CA LEU A 67 -7.97 -10.10 -14.15
C LEU A 67 -8.29 -10.19 -12.65
N VAL A 68 -7.31 -9.96 -11.78
CA VAL A 68 -7.52 -9.93 -10.32
C VAL A 68 -8.51 -8.83 -9.99
N ARG A 69 -8.32 -7.63 -10.51
CA ARG A 69 -9.25 -6.53 -10.28
C ARG A 69 -10.67 -6.88 -10.76
N SER A 70 -10.85 -7.50 -11.93
CA SER A 70 -12.18 -7.91 -12.38
C SER A 70 -12.78 -9.04 -11.54
N LEU A 71 -11.93 -9.90 -10.95
CA LEU A 71 -12.33 -10.98 -10.05
C LEU A 71 -12.55 -10.52 -8.60
N THR A 72 -11.98 -9.37 -8.19
CA THR A 72 -11.90 -8.95 -6.79
C THR A 72 -12.47 -7.58 -6.48
N THR A 73 -12.80 -6.79 -7.50
CA THR A 73 -13.57 -5.55 -7.36
C THR A 73 -14.97 -5.80 -7.87
N ALA A 74 -15.96 -5.74 -6.98
CA ALA A 74 -17.37 -6.02 -7.26
C ALA A 74 -18.05 -4.95 -8.15
N GLU A 75 -17.41 -4.53 -9.24
CA GLU A 75 -17.97 -3.57 -10.20
C GLU A 75 -18.67 -4.25 -11.37
N VAL A 76 -18.63 -5.58 -11.50
CA VAL A 76 -19.42 -6.33 -12.48
C VAL A 76 -19.82 -7.71 -11.92
N ALA A 77 -21.01 -7.84 -11.30
CA ALA A 77 -21.92 -9.01 -11.32
C ALA A 77 -22.81 -9.13 -10.06
N PRO A 78 -24.12 -9.46 -10.21
CA PRO A 78 -24.88 -10.20 -9.20
C PRO A 78 -24.65 -11.72 -9.33
N PRO A 79 -25.00 -12.54 -8.31
CA PRO A 79 -24.40 -12.59 -6.98
C PRO A 79 -23.05 -13.34 -7.00
N ALA A 80 -22.23 -13.12 -5.96
CA ALA A 80 -21.10 -13.94 -5.51
C ALA A 80 -20.44 -14.85 -6.56
N GLN A 81 -19.45 -14.35 -7.31
CA GLN A 81 -18.40 -15.27 -7.78
C GLN A 81 -17.86 -15.97 -6.54
N PRO A 82 -17.96 -17.32 -6.43
CA PRO A 82 -17.68 -17.98 -5.18
C PRO A 82 -16.23 -17.69 -4.83
N THR A 83 -16.02 -17.03 -3.69
CA THR A 83 -14.72 -16.63 -3.12
C THR A 83 -13.72 -17.79 -3.15
N ARG A 84 -14.22 -19.03 -3.11
CA ARG A 84 -13.51 -20.29 -3.35
C ARG A 84 -12.80 -20.38 -4.71
N THR A 85 -13.42 -19.97 -5.82
CA THR A 85 -12.81 -19.98 -7.15
C THR A 85 -11.63 -19.01 -7.21
N VAL A 86 -11.78 -17.81 -6.65
CA VAL A 86 -10.70 -16.83 -6.53
C VAL A 86 -9.56 -17.38 -5.67
N ALA A 87 -9.87 -17.97 -4.51
CA ALA A 87 -8.87 -18.59 -3.64
C ALA A 87 -8.13 -19.74 -4.35
N ARG A 88 -8.85 -20.64 -5.04
CA ARG A 88 -8.26 -21.75 -5.81
C ARG A 88 -7.38 -21.27 -6.96
N LEU A 89 -7.81 -20.25 -7.69
CA LEU A 89 -7.02 -19.66 -8.79
C LEU A 89 -5.73 -19.05 -8.25
N LEU A 90 -5.81 -18.28 -7.17
CA LEU A 90 -4.64 -17.70 -6.52
C LEU A 90 -3.70 -18.78 -5.97
N ALA A 91 -4.24 -19.87 -5.41
CA ALA A 91 -3.44 -21.00 -4.93
C ALA A 91 -2.66 -21.68 -6.06
N ARG A 92 -3.30 -21.90 -7.22
CA ARG A 92 -2.73 -22.60 -8.37
C ARG A 92 -1.83 -21.73 -9.26
N VAL A 93 -2.11 -20.43 -9.32
CA VAL A 93 -1.41 -19.48 -10.19
C VAL A 93 -0.90 -18.30 -9.36
N PRO A 94 0.26 -18.43 -8.69
CA PRO A 94 0.86 -17.33 -7.91
C PRO A 94 1.13 -16.06 -8.73
N GLY A 95 1.28 -16.16 -10.05
CA GLY A 95 1.41 -15.01 -10.97
C GLY A 95 0.17 -14.12 -11.05
N LEU A 96 -0.96 -14.53 -10.46
CA LEU A 96 -2.12 -13.68 -10.22
C LEU A 96 -1.93 -12.75 -9.02
N GLU A 97 -0.92 -12.93 -8.18
CA GLU A 97 -0.62 -11.95 -7.13
C GLU A 97 -0.10 -10.63 -7.73
N PRO A 98 -0.35 -9.48 -7.08
CA PRO A 98 0.19 -8.21 -7.53
C PRO A 98 1.73 -8.25 -7.63
N LEU A 99 2.27 -7.64 -8.69
CA LEU A 99 3.69 -7.65 -8.98
C LEU A 99 4.48 -6.91 -7.89
N PRO A 100 5.31 -7.60 -7.11
CA PRO A 100 6.15 -6.96 -6.10
C PRO A 100 7.23 -6.10 -6.76
N ARG A 101 7.79 -5.16 -5.99
CA ARG A 101 8.97 -4.39 -6.45
C ARG A 101 10.21 -5.29 -6.60
N GLY A 102 10.36 -6.24 -5.68
CA GLY A 102 11.49 -7.17 -5.60
C GLY A 102 11.13 -8.58 -6.11
N PRO A 103 11.83 -9.63 -5.65
CA PRO A 103 11.50 -11.01 -5.99
C PRO A 103 10.05 -11.36 -5.67
N GLN A 104 9.46 -12.26 -6.46
CA GLN A 104 8.11 -12.81 -6.25
C GLN A 104 8.08 -13.85 -5.12
N VAL A 105 8.47 -13.41 -3.93
CA VAL A 105 8.43 -14.20 -2.70
C VAL A 105 7.41 -13.56 -1.78
N PHE A 106 6.50 -14.38 -1.26
CA PHE A 106 5.38 -13.92 -0.46
C PHE A 106 5.41 -14.55 0.93
N GLU A 107 4.83 -13.85 1.90
CA GLU A 107 4.54 -14.35 3.24
C GLU A 107 3.06 -14.10 3.58
N HIS A 108 2.52 -14.82 4.56
CA HIS A 108 1.12 -14.72 4.94
C HIS A 108 0.91 -13.74 6.10
N VAL A 109 -0.15 -12.94 6.01
CA VAL A 109 -0.66 -12.14 7.12
C VAL A 109 -1.77 -12.90 7.83
N THR A 110 -1.58 -13.25 9.09
CA THR A 110 -2.65 -13.82 9.91
C THR A 110 -3.59 -12.70 10.40
N VAL A 111 -4.81 -12.67 9.87
CA VAL A 111 -5.87 -11.76 10.35
C VAL A 111 -6.58 -12.43 11.53
N ARG A 112 -6.07 -12.22 12.75
CA ARG A 112 -6.78 -12.65 13.97
C ARG A 112 -7.71 -11.54 14.44
N ALA A 113 -8.98 -11.87 14.65
CA ALA A 113 -9.93 -11.05 15.40
C ALA A 113 -9.42 -10.90 16.84
N THR A 114 -8.57 -9.90 17.08
CA THR A 114 -8.03 -9.58 18.40
C THR A 114 -8.17 -8.10 18.61
N ALA A 115 -8.48 -7.71 19.84
CA ALA A 115 -8.76 -6.34 20.25
C ALA A 115 -7.80 -5.31 19.62
N PRO A 116 -8.27 -4.09 19.30
CA PRO A 116 -7.47 -3.06 18.64
C PRO A 116 -6.23 -2.76 19.46
N ARG A 117 -5.09 -3.30 19.02
CA ARG A 117 -3.77 -2.93 19.54
C ARG A 117 -3.29 -1.77 18.69
N ARG A 118 -2.72 -0.73 19.30
CA ARG A 118 -2.06 0.37 18.56
C ARG A 118 -1.00 -0.23 17.62
N ARG A 119 -1.31 -0.32 16.34
CA ARG A 119 -0.43 -0.91 15.32
C ARG A 119 0.08 0.18 14.41
N ARG A 120 1.26 0.75 14.69
CA ARG A 120 1.85 1.71 13.74
C ARG A 120 2.12 1.02 12.41
N ALA A 121 1.77 1.69 11.32
CA ALA A 121 2.18 1.29 9.99
C ALA A 121 3.61 1.80 9.74
N ARG A 122 4.45 0.95 9.16
CA ARG A 122 5.80 1.31 8.72
C ARG A 122 5.98 1.03 7.26
N GLN A 123 6.75 1.89 6.62
CA GLN A 123 7.05 1.81 5.21
C GLN A 123 8.27 0.93 5.00
N GLY A 124 8.16 -0.03 4.09
CA GLY A 124 9.30 -0.78 3.58
C GLY A 124 10.13 0.05 2.61
N ARG A 125 11.02 -0.62 1.87
CA ARG A 125 11.81 0.02 0.80
C ARG A 125 10.99 0.21 -0.48
N LEU A 126 9.84 0.87 -0.36
CA LEU A 126 8.94 1.27 -1.43
C LEU A 126 8.72 2.78 -1.35
N GLY A 127 8.58 3.50 -2.46
CA GLY A 127 8.42 4.96 -2.50
C GLY A 127 6.99 5.45 -2.25
N ASP A 128 6.27 4.84 -1.32
CA ASP A 128 4.84 5.02 -1.07
C ASP A 128 4.53 5.70 0.29
N CYS A 129 5.46 6.55 0.77
CA CYS A 129 5.34 7.26 2.05
C CYS A 129 4.04 8.04 2.19
N TRP A 130 3.51 8.53 1.07
CA TRP A 130 2.22 9.22 0.98
C TRP A 130 1.03 8.38 1.48
N LEU A 131 1.05 7.07 1.27
CA LEU A 131 0.01 6.15 1.74
C LEU A 131 0.30 5.73 3.17
N ILE A 132 1.53 5.28 3.44
CA ILE A 132 1.87 4.69 4.74
C ILE A 132 1.84 5.71 5.87
N ALA A 133 2.27 6.96 5.62
CA ALA A 133 2.11 8.05 6.57
C ALA A 133 0.63 8.30 6.90
N VAL A 134 -0.26 8.21 5.91
CA VAL A 134 -1.71 8.40 6.12
C VAL A 134 -2.29 7.25 6.95
N LEU A 135 -1.95 6.00 6.63
CA LEU A 135 -2.37 4.84 7.41
C LEU A 135 -1.94 4.97 8.88
N ASP A 136 -0.70 5.37 9.11
CA ASP A 136 -0.13 5.57 10.43
C ASP A 136 -0.74 6.79 11.17
N ALA A 137 -1.09 7.85 10.45
CA ALA A 137 -1.80 9.01 10.99
C ALA A 137 -3.22 8.66 11.44
N CYS A 138 -3.97 7.95 10.59
CA CYS A 138 -5.35 7.53 10.88
C CYS A 138 -5.38 6.59 12.08
N GLU A 139 -4.47 5.61 12.14
CA GLU A 139 -4.36 4.67 13.25
C GLU A 139 -3.94 5.34 14.57
N SER A 140 -3.20 6.45 14.52
CA SER A 140 -2.82 7.17 15.76
C SER A 140 -3.93 8.01 16.33
N VAL A 141 -4.73 8.60 15.45
CA VAL A 141 -5.88 9.42 15.83
C VAL A 141 -7.09 8.56 16.20
N SER A 142 -7.24 7.42 15.53
CA SER A 142 -8.33 6.48 15.75
C SER A 142 -7.78 5.04 15.82
N PRO A 143 -7.32 4.58 17.00
CA PRO A 143 -6.78 3.22 17.15
C PRO A 143 -7.74 2.14 16.63
N GLY A 144 -7.20 1.13 15.95
CA GLY A 144 -7.97 0.09 15.27
C GLY A 144 -8.56 0.52 13.92
N PHE A 145 -8.20 1.71 13.41
CA PHE A 145 -8.63 2.18 12.09
C PHE A 145 -8.27 1.19 10.99
N LEU A 146 -7.04 0.67 10.99
CA LEU A 146 -6.60 -0.29 9.97
C LEU A 146 -7.38 -1.61 10.04
N ASP A 147 -7.65 -2.09 11.26
CA ASP A 147 -8.42 -3.31 11.47
C ASP A 147 -9.85 -3.16 10.96
N ARG A 148 -10.48 -1.98 11.13
CA ARG A 148 -11.82 -1.68 10.60
C ARG A 148 -11.89 -1.62 9.07
N LEU A 149 -10.76 -1.47 8.37
CA LEU A 149 -10.72 -1.54 6.90
C LEU A 149 -10.76 -2.97 6.38
N VAL A 150 -10.49 -3.98 7.23
CA VAL A 150 -10.30 -5.36 6.81
C VAL A 150 -11.38 -6.28 7.37
N THR A 151 -12.10 -6.93 6.48
CA THR A 151 -13.10 -7.95 6.82
C THR A 151 -12.61 -9.30 6.30
N PRO A 152 -12.47 -10.34 7.17
CA PRO A 152 -12.23 -11.70 6.70
C PRO A 152 -13.33 -12.14 5.74
N VAL A 153 -12.96 -12.74 4.60
CA VAL A 153 -13.94 -13.27 3.65
C VAL A 153 -14.07 -14.76 3.92
N PRO A 154 -15.24 -15.25 4.40
CA PRO A 154 -15.45 -16.68 4.53
C PRO A 154 -15.34 -17.32 3.15
N VAL A 155 -14.51 -18.36 3.07
CA VAL A 155 -14.57 -19.31 1.96
C VAL A 155 -15.64 -20.31 2.38
N GLU A 156 -16.90 -20.09 1.98
CA GLU A 156 -17.98 -21.00 2.33
C GLU A 156 -17.69 -22.40 1.79
N ASP A 157 -17.69 -23.39 2.69
CA ASP A 157 -17.73 -24.82 2.33
C ASP A 157 -19.17 -25.19 1.97
N GLY A 158 -19.62 -24.77 0.79
CA GLY A 158 -20.94 -25.14 0.25
C GLY A 158 -20.90 -26.46 -0.52
N LEU A 159 -21.49 -27.50 0.08
CA LEU A 159 -22.18 -28.67 -0.54
C LEU A 159 -21.43 -29.49 -1.61
N CYS A 160 -20.64 -30.45 -1.13
CA CYS A 160 -20.67 -31.84 -1.64
C CYS A 160 -20.62 -32.76 -0.41
N ALA A 161 -21.68 -32.74 0.40
CA ALA A 161 -22.04 -33.91 1.18
C ALA A 161 -22.79 -34.82 0.21
N ASP A 162 -22.04 -35.53 -0.63
CA ASP A 162 -22.47 -36.80 -1.18
C ASP A 162 -21.20 -37.59 -1.49
N SER A 163 -21.08 -38.73 -0.81
CA SER A 163 -20.10 -39.81 -1.01
C SER A 163 -18.62 -39.51 -0.72
N ALA A 164 -18.27 -39.36 0.57
CA ALA A 164 -17.01 -39.92 1.12
C ALA A 164 -17.04 -40.03 2.65
N GLU A 165 -18.10 -40.61 3.22
CA GLU A 165 -17.93 -41.34 4.48
C GLU A 165 -17.13 -42.61 4.16
N SER A 166 -15.81 -42.54 4.27
CA SER A 166 -14.90 -43.68 4.49
C SER A 166 -13.44 -43.24 4.30
N SER A 167 -12.95 -42.43 5.23
CA SER A 167 -11.57 -42.49 5.73
C SER A 167 -11.35 -41.25 6.58
N GLY A 168 -11.38 -41.45 7.90
CA GLY A 168 -10.98 -40.43 8.85
C GLY A 168 -9.54 -40.03 8.56
N ILE A 169 -9.38 -38.89 7.89
CA ILE A 169 -8.27 -37.91 7.87
C ILE A 169 -8.68 -36.93 6.75
N VAL A 170 -9.44 -35.88 7.10
CA VAL A 170 -9.55 -34.71 6.21
C VAL A 170 -8.20 -33.99 6.30
N ARG A 171 -7.27 -34.36 5.44
CA ARG A 171 -6.08 -33.55 5.19
C ARG A 171 -6.56 -32.22 4.59
N ARG A 172 -6.51 -31.14 5.37
CA ARG A 172 -6.47 -29.78 4.81
C ARG A 172 -5.30 -29.75 3.83
N ASP A 173 -5.59 -29.64 2.54
CA ASP A 173 -4.56 -29.37 1.55
C ASP A 173 -3.84 -28.09 1.97
N SER A 174 -2.51 -28.11 1.98
CA SER A 174 -1.63 -27.00 2.38
C SER A 174 -1.67 -25.78 1.42
N ALA A 175 -2.72 -25.67 0.61
CA ALA A 175 -2.91 -24.70 -0.47
C ALA A 175 -4.05 -23.71 -0.19
N ASP A 176 -4.55 -23.63 1.04
CA ASP A 176 -5.61 -22.68 1.41
C ASP A 176 -5.07 -21.24 1.42
N VAL A 177 -5.47 -20.48 0.41
CA VAL A 177 -5.22 -19.04 0.32
C VAL A 177 -6.38 -18.32 1.00
N ASP A 178 -6.16 -17.82 2.22
CA ASP A 178 -7.14 -16.99 2.90
C ASP A 178 -7.37 -15.69 2.12
N LEU A 179 -8.64 -15.27 2.06
CA LEU A 179 -9.06 -14.03 1.43
C LEU A 179 -9.53 -13.02 2.48
N VAL A 180 -9.27 -11.76 2.20
CA VAL A 180 -9.77 -10.62 2.98
C VAL A 180 -10.34 -9.58 2.04
N ALA A 181 -11.39 -8.92 2.49
CA ALA A 181 -12.01 -7.79 1.85
C ALA A 181 -11.48 -6.51 2.51
N ILE A 182 -11.01 -5.57 1.70
CA ILE A 182 -10.42 -4.32 2.18
C ILE A 182 -11.19 -3.16 1.60
N ASP A 183 -11.79 -2.37 2.47
CA ASP A 183 -12.60 -1.24 2.07
C ASP A 183 -11.72 -0.04 1.74
N LEU A 184 -11.74 0.35 0.46
CA LEU A 184 -11.10 1.56 -0.05
C LEU A 184 -12.14 2.46 -0.72
N THR A 185 -11.86 3.75 -0.82
CA THR A 185 -12.69 4.67 -1.59
C THR A 185 -11.99 5.03 -2.89
N LEU A 186 -12.58 4.61 -4.02
CA LEU A 186 -11.99 4.73 -5.35
C LEU A 186 -12.81 5.69 -6.22
N PRO A 187 -12.20 6.35 -7.23
CA PRO A 187 -12.94 7.07 -8.25
C PRO A 187 -13.91 6.13 -8.99
N ARG A 188 -15.17 6.55 -9.17
CA ARG A 188 -16.20 5.80 -9.88
C ARG A 188 -15.82 5.48 -11.32
N VAL A 189 -15.01 6.32 -11.93
CA VAL A 189 -14.48 6.11 -13.28
C VAL A 189 -12.99 5.79 -13.16
N PRO A 190 -12.59 4.52 -13.29
CA PRO A 190 -11.23 4.11 -13.00
C PRO A 190 -10.26 4.32 -14.17
N MET A 191 -10.27 5.50 -14.78
CA MET A 191 -9.30 5.84 -15.83
C MET A 191 -8.00 6.35 -15.21
N PRO A 192 -6.82 5.77 -15.50
CA PRO A 192 -5.53 6.17 -14.90
C PRO A 192 -5.25 7.67 -14.91
N GLY A 193 -5.65 8.38 -15.97
CA GLY A 193 -5.49 9.85 -16.07
C GLY A 193 -6.51 10.66 -15.28
N LEU A 194 -7.71 10.14 -15.04
CA LEU A 194 -8.75 10.85 -14.29
C LEU A 194 -8.63 10.63 -12.78
N ARG A 195 -8.07 9.50 -12.32
CA ARG A 195 -8.02 9.13 -10.90
C ARG A 195 -7.47 10.22 -9.97
N ARG A 196 -6.61 11.11 -10.48
CA ARG A 196 -5.96 12.21 -9.73
C ARG A 196 -6.70 13.54 -9.76
N ILE A 197 -7.83 13.63 -10.46
CA ILE A 197 -8.60 14.86 -10.56
C ILE A 197 -9.42 15.01 -9.26
N PRO A 198 -9.22 16.11 -8.52
CA PRO A 198 -10.02 16.38 -7.33
C PRO A 198 -11.50 16.49 -7.72
N PHE A 199 -12.41 16.15 -6.80
CA PHE A 199 -13.87 16.24 -6.96
C PHE A 199 -14.52 15.19 -7.89
N LEU A 200 -13.76 14.26 -8.45
CA LEU A 200 -14.40 13.13 -9.14
C LEU A 200 -15.28 12.34 -8.17
N PRO A 201 -16.46 11.88 -8.63
CA PRO A 201 -17.31 11.01 -7.83
C PRO A 201 -16.51 9.79 -7.36
N VAL A 202 -16.51 9.55 -6.06
CA VAL A 202 -15.88 8.38 -5.46
C VAL A 202 -16.92 7.40 -4.95
N ARG A 203 -16.52 6.14 -4.78
CA ARG A 203 -17.34 5.06 -4.24
C ARG A 203 -16.51 4.25 -3.26
N ARG A 204 -17.12 3.84 -2.15
CA ARG A 204 -16.55 2.81 -1.27
C ARG A 204 -16.61 1.47 -2.01
N THR A 205 -15.46 0.86 -2.19
CA THR A 205 -15.25 -0.38 -2.93
C THR A 205 -14.54 -1.35 -2.02
N SER A 206 -15.13 -2.53 -1.85
CA SER A 206 -14.47 -3.63 -1.16
C SER A 206 -13.56 -4.36 -2.14
N VAL A 207 -12.26 -4.35 -1.87
CA VAL A 207 -11.22 -4.97 -2.70
C VAL A 207 -10.83 -6.29 -2.05
N ILE A 208 -11.13 -7.40 -2.72
CA ILE A 208 -10.77 -8.73 -2.22
C ILE A 208 -9.30 -9.01 -2.57
N VAL A 209 -8.51 -9.42 -1.60
CA VAL A 209 -7.11 -9.83 -1.80
C VAL A 209 -6.82 -11.07 -0.98
N SER A 210 -5.85 -11.89 -1.42
CA SER A 210 -5.32 -12.92 -0.54
C SER A 210 -4.49 -12.32 0.59
N THR A 211 -4.32 -13.08 1.67
CA THR A 211 -3.45 -12.74 2.80
C THR A 211 -1.95 -12.81 2.47
N ARG A 212 -1.57 -13.24 1.26
CA ARG A 212 -0.18 -13.29 0.81
C ARG A 212 0.32 -11.90 0.42
N VAL A 213 1.36 -11.40 1.09
CA VAL A 213 1.97 -10.10 0.78
C VAL A 213 3.44 -10.30 0.40
N PRO A 214 4.05 -9.41 -0.41
CA PRO A 214 5.47 -9.52 -0.73
C PRO A 214 6.34 -9.57 0.53
N LEU A 215 7.37 -10.41 0.54
CA LEU A 215 8.31 -10.52 1.67
C LEU A 215 9.10 -9.23 1.90
N ARG A 216 9.34 -8.44 0.85
CA ARG A 216 10.17 -7.23 0.88
C ARG A 216 9.50 -6.09 0.12
N HIS A 217 9.95 -4.86 0.41
CA HIS A 217 9.47 -3.64 -0.25
C HIS A 217 7.95 -3.43 -0.11
N ARG A 218 7.42 -3.79 1.06
CA ARG A 218 6.02 -3.59 1.47
C ARG A 218 5.96 -2.85 2.80
N ALA A 219 4.81 -2.30 3.12
CA ALA A 219 4.45 -1.83 4.43
C ALA A 219 4.43 -2.97 5.45
N GLY A 220 4.60 -2.66 6.73
CA GLY A 220 4.56 -3.64 7.83
C GLY A 220 4.24 -2.99 9.18
N ASP A 221 4.38 -3.77 10.26
CA ASP A 221 4.27 -3.27 11.64
C ASP A 221 5.51 -2.46 12.08
N THR A 222 5.62 -2.15 13.38
CA THR A 222 6.77 -1.43 13.94
C THR A 222 8.12 -2.12 13.75
N ARG A 223 8.13 -3.42 13.46
CA ARG A 223 9.32 -4.24 13.18
C ARG A 223 9.37 -4.66 11.71
N LEU A 224 8.56 -4.06 10.85
CA LEU A 224 8.35 -4.41 9.43
C LEU A 224 7.83 -5.84 9.18
N LYS A 225 7.30 -6.52 10.19
CA LYS A 225 6.60 -7.80 9.98
C LYS A 225 5.30 -7.57 9.20
N ALA A 226 4.85 -8.61 8.49
CA ALA A 226 3.63 -8.54 7.71
C ALA A 226 2.44 -8.25 8.61
N SER A 227 1.61 -7.29 8.22
CA SER A 227 0.56 -6.75 9.07
C SER A 227 -0.64 -6.32 8.24
N VAL A 228 -1.68 -5.84 8.93
CA VAL A 228 -2.86 -5.24 8.28
C VAL A 228 -2.49 -4.08 7.37
N ALA A 229 -1.46 -3.30 7.70
CA ALA A 229 -0.95 -2.25 6.82
C ALA A 229 -0.44 -2.82 5.47
N SER A 230 0.19 -3.99 5.49
CA SER A 230 0.63 -4.70 4.26
C SER A 230 -0.56 -5.10 3.38
N LEU A 231 -1.66 -5.52 3.99
CA LEU A 231 -2.88 -5.90 3.28
C LEU A 231 -3.55 -4.66 2.67
N VAL A 232 -3.66 -3.57 3.43
CA VAL A 232 -4.24 -2.32 2.93
C VAL A 232 -3.40 -1.72 1.79
N GLU A 233 -2.06 -1.76 1.92
CA GLU A 233 -1.14 -1.41 0.82
C GLU A 233 -1.38 -2.30 -0.40
N LYS A 234 -1.51 -3.63 -0.22
CA LYS A 234 -1.80 -4.56 -1.32
C LYS A 234 -3.13 -4.26 -2.03
N ALA A 235 -4.19 -3.95 -1.29
CA ALA A 235 -5.46 -3.55 -1.90
C ALA A 235 -5.33 -2.25 -2.68
N ALA A 236 -4.59 -1.27 -2.16
CA ALA A 236 -4.26 -0.06 -2.91
C ALA A 236 -3.45 -0.39 -4.17
N VAL A 237 -2.53 -1.35 -4.11
CA VAL A 237 -1.81 -1.81 -5.30
C VAL A 237 -2.76 -2.36 -6.37
N VAL A 238 -3.67 -3.26 -5.99
CA VAL A 238 -4.65 -3.86 -6.91
C VAL A 238 -5.56 -2.79 -7.53
N ALA A 239 -6.10 -1.91 -6.70
CA ALA A 239 -7.16 -0.99 -7.10
C ALA A 239 -6.66 0.34 -7.69
N TRP A 240 -5.56 0.89 -7.16
CA TRP A 240 -5.04 2.21 -7.53
C TRP A 240 -3.90 2.13 -8.54
N SER A 241 -2.95 1.21 -8.34
CA SER A 241 -1.72 1.13 -9.13
C SER A 241 -1.70 -0.03 -10.13
N ASP A 242 -2.88 -0.53 -10.47
CA ASP A 242 -3.13 -1.61 -11.42
C ASP A 242 -2.23 -2.84 -11.16
N GLY A 243 -2.25 -3.30 -9.91
CA GLY A 243 -1.59 -4.52 -9.44
C GLY A 243 -0.07 -4.50 -9.46
N SER A 244 0.56 -3.31 -9.48
CA SER A 244 2.02 -3.18 -9.39
C SER A 244 2.44 -2.33 -8.20
N TYR A 245 3.21 -2.91 -7.28
CA TYR A 245 3.82 -2.15 -6.16
C TYR A 245 4.73 -1.04 -6.69
N ARG A 246 5.43 -1.28 -7.82
CA ARG A 246 6.30 -0.26 -8.42
C ARG A 246 5.52 0.99 -8.83
N ARG A 247 4.28 0.85 -9.29
CA ARG A 247 3.41 1.97 -9.72
C ARG A 247 2.72 2.70 -8.58
N LEU A 248 2.67 2.10 -7.39
CA LEU A 248 2.14 2.77 -6.20
C LEU A 248 3.07 3.89 -5.70
N GLN A 249 4.33 3.87 -6.14
CA GLN A 249 5.32 4.86 -5.74
C GLN A 249 4.93 6.27 -6.20
N ASN A 250 5.30 7.26 -5.40
CA ASN A 250 5.24 8.68 -5.73
C ASN A 250 3.81 9.15 -6.07
N ASP A 251 2.98 9.23 -5.05
CA ASP A 251 1.69 9.90 -5.12
C ASP A 251 1.54 10.92 -3.98
N PHE A 252 0.37 11.56 -3.92
CA PHE A 252 0.10 12.63 -2.98
C PHE A 252 -0.62 12.13 -1.71
N ALA A 253 -0.27 12.66 -0.53
CA ALA A 253 -0.87 12.24 0.73
C ALA A 253 -2.39 12.48 0.80
N GLY A 254 -2.90 13.50 0.10
CA GLY A 254 -4.34 13.73 -0.04
C GLY A 254 -5.09 12.59 -0.74
N ILE A 255 -4.41 11.86 -1.65
CA ILE A 255 -4.95 10.63 -2.26
C ILE A 255 -4.97 9.50 -1.23
N GLY A 256 -3.95 9.38 -0.39
CA GLY A 256 -3.96 8.41 0.72
C GLY A 256 -5.17 8.60 1.64
N LEU A 257 -5.47 9.86 1.97
CA LEU A 257 -6.65 10.22 2.77
C LEU A 257 -7.94 9.94 2.02
N LEU A 258 -8.02 10.25 0.72
CA LEU A 258 -9.18 9.90 -0.10
C LEU A 258 -9.42 8.39 -0.10
N LEU A 259 -8.39 7.59 -0.39
CA LEU A 259 -8.49 6.13 -0.49
C LEU A 259 -8.97 5.50 0.81
N THR A 260 -8.56 6.03 1.96
CA THR A 260 -8.79 5.39 3.27
C THR A 260 -9.97 5.97 4.03
N THR A 261 -10.34 7.22 3.78
CA THR A 261 -11.40 7.93 4.53
C THR A 261 -12.57 8.37 3.65
N GLY A 262 -12.43 8.25 2.33
CA GLY A 262 -13.40 8.74 1.35
C GLY A 262 -13.48 10.26 1.25
N ARG A 263 -12.65 11.02 1.97
CA ARG A 263 -12.63 12.48 1.93
C ARG A 263 -11.35 13.02 1.29
N TRP A 264 -11.55 13.81 0.24
CA TRP A 264 -10.45 14.56 -0.37
C TRP A 264 -9.86 15.56 0.62
N SER A 265 -8.55 15.51 0.80
CA SER A 265 -7.83 16.38 1.73
C SER A 265 -6.68 17.06 0.99
N PRO A 266 -6.89 18.26 0.40
CA PRO A 266 -5.88 18.94 -0.40
C PRO A 266 -4.68 19.37 0.45
N ALA A 267 -3.53 19.59 -0.20
CA ALA A 267 -2.39 20.23 0.42
C ALA A 267 -2.78 21.64 0.85
N ARG A 268 -2.45 21.99 2.09
CA ARG A 268 -2.60 23.34 2.63
C ARG A 268 -1.23 23.89 3.01
N PRO A 269 -1.06 25.21 3.04
CA PRO A 269 0.14 25.81 3.62
C PRO A 269 0.37 25.31 5.05
N VAL A 270 1.62 25.10 5.42
CA VAL A 270 2.01 24.72 6.79
C VAL A 270 1.63 25.87 7.74
N PRO A 271 0.93 25.59 8.85
CA PRO A 271 0.49 26.64 9.77
C PRO A 271 1.69 27.36 10.42
N ARG A 272 1.43 28.58 10.93
CA ARG A 272 2.47 29.41 11.54
C ARG A 272 2.90 28.92 12.92
N THR A 273 2.04 28.18 13.61
CA THR A 273 2.21 27.73 14.99
C THR A 273 2.01 26.22 15.09
N VAL A 274 2.62 25.58 16.08
CA VAL A 274 2.44 24.13 16.30
C VAL A 274 1.09 23.84 16.95
N GLU A 275 0.57 24.79 17.73
CA GLU A 275 -0.73 24.78 18.39
C GLU A 275 -1.87 24.56 17.38
N ALA A 276 -1.79 25.18 16.20
CA ALA A 276 -2.78 24.97 15.15
C ALA A 276 -2.84 23.51 14.67
N VAL A 277 -1.69 22.85 14.61
CA VAL A 277 -1.62 21.40 14.33
C VAL A 277 -2.16 20.61 15.52
N GLY A 278 -1.85 21.04 16.74
CA GLY A 278 -2.40 20.48 17.98
C GLY A 278 -3.92 20.46 17.98
N GLY A 279 -4.57 21.57 17.65
CA GLY A 279 -6.03 21.66 17.56
C GLY A 279 -6.64 20.67 16.56
N TRP A 280 -6.03 20.48 15.38
CA TRP A 280 -6.51 19.46 14.44
C TRP A 280 -6.38 18.03 14.98
N LEU A 281 -5.29 17.74 15.70
CA LEU A 281 -5.08 16.42 16.30
C LEU A 281 -6.07 16.17 17.44
N GLU A 282 -6.35 17.19 18.26
CA GLU A 282 -7.35 17.15 19.34
C GLU A 282 -8.78 16.99 18.81
N GLU A 283 -9.10 17.58 17.65
CA GLU A 283 -10.35 17.33 16.91
C GLU A 283 -10.49 15.88 16.44
N GLY A 284 -9.44 15.06 16.55
CA GLY A 284 -9.43 13.70 16.07
C GLY A 284 -9.23 13.62 14.56
N ARG A 285 -8.38 14.47 13.98
CA ARG A 285 -8.10 14.49 12.54
C ARG A 285 -6.66 14.02 12.26
N PRO A 286 -6.44 13.08 11.33
CA PRO A 286 -5.10 12.66 10.96
C PRO A 286 -4.40 13.79 10.21
N VAL A 287 -3.17 14.10 10.62
CA VAL A 287 -2.36 15.16 10.01
C VAL A 287 -1.05 14.58 9.50
N VAL A 288 -0.73 14.88 8.25
CA VAL A 288 0.55 14.54 7.64
C VAL A 288 1.19 15.78 7.00
N LEU A 289 2.52 15.81 6.98
CA LEU A 289 3.33 16.94 6.56
C LEU A 289 4.30 16.48 5.47
N SER A 290 4.34 17.20 4.36
CA SER A 290 5.18 16.82 3.21
C SER A 290 6.36 17.77 3.07
N THR A 291 7.56 17.23 2.85
CA THR A 291 8.74 18.00 2.45
C THR A 291 8.71 18.27 0.94
N LEU A 292 9.28 19.39 0.51
CA LEU A 292 9.44 19.69 -0.91
C LEU A 292 10.58 18.86 -1.48
N ARG A 293 10.52 18.54 -2.78
CA ARG A 293 11.67 18.03 -3.55
C ARG A 293 12.74 19.12 -3.73
N ARG A 294 13.92 18.94 -3.14
CA ARG A 294 15.03 19.89 -3.16
C ARG A 294 16.15 19.48 -4.12
N PRO A 295 16.75 20.44 -4.86
CA PRO A 295 18.04 20.22 -5.52
C PRO A 295 19.09 19.90 -4.43
N GLY A 296 19.60 18.67 -4.41
CA GLY A 296 20.51 18.17 -3.36
C GLY A 296 19.91 17.09 -2.45
N GLY A 297 18.60 16.86 -2.53
CA GLY A 297 17.94 15.77 -1.81
C GLY A 297 17.77 16.06 -0.31
N SER A 298 17.96 15.02 0.51
CA SER A 298 17.71 15.08 1.96
C SER A 298 18.57 16.17 2.61
N PHE A 299 18.05 16.83 3.64
CA PHE A 299 18.66 18.05 4.20
C PHE A 299 18.64 18.03 5.73
N GLU A 300 19.39 18.94 6.32
CA GLU A 300 19.49 19.07 7.78
C GLU A 300 19.07 20.49 8.21
N LEU A 301 18.52 20.60 9.42
CA LEU A 301 18.27 21.87 10.10
C LEU A 301 19.05 21.89 11.42
N ASP A 302 19.58 23.04 11.80
CA ASP A 302 20.25 23.20 13.08
C ASP A 302 19.27 22.99 14.24
N ARG A 303 19.79 22.39 15.31
CA ARG A 303 19.06 22.25 16.56
C ARG A 303 19.03 23.57 17.31
N GLU A 304 17.88 23.92 17.85
CA GLU A 304 17.70 25.19 18.58
C GLU A 304 18.21 25.11 20.02
N ASP A 305 18.48 23.91 20.53
CA ASP A 305 19.15 23.71 21.82
C ASP A 305 20.68 23.78 21.73
N GLY A 306 21.23 24.06 20.55
CA GLY A 306 22.64 24.39 20.35
C GLY A 306 23.56 23.21 20.03
N GLU A 307 23.07 21.96 20.04
CA GLU A 307 23.91 20.78 19.78
C GLU A 307 23.43 19.91 18.62
N GLY A 308 24.04 20.11 17.46
CA GLY A 308 23.93 19.23 16.29
C GLY A 308 22.80 19.61 15.33
N THR A 309 22.36 18.64 14.53
CA THR A 309 21.38 18.86 13.46
C THR A 309 20.25 17.82 13.48
N VAL A 310 19.13 18.16 12.83
CA VAL A 310 17.98 17.29 12.58
C VAL A 310 17.87 17.03 11.08
N ALA A 311 17.95 15.77 10.67
CA ALA A 311 17.86 15.40 9.26
C ALA A 311 16.41 15.14 8.81
N PHE A 312 16.12 15.58 7.59
CA PHE A 312 14.85 15.44 6.90
C PHE A 312 15.03 14.75 5.57
N MET A 313 14.10 13.84 5.25
CA MET A 313 14.03 13.22 3.95
C MET A 313 13.41 14.17 2.92
N ASP A 314 14.00 14.17 1.74
CA ASP A 314 13.46 14.88 0.57
C ASP A 314 12.21 14.20 0.01
N ALA A 315 11.29 15.00 -0.53
CA ALA A 315 10.06 14.54 -1.18
C ALA A 315 9.33 13.45 -0.36
N HIS A 316 9.20 13.66 0.95
CA HIS A 316 8.78 12.65 1.91
C HIS A 316 7.63 13.14 2.78
N VAL A 317 6.81 12.20 3.25
CA VAL A 317 5.63 12.48 4.08
C VAL A 317 5.86 11.98 5.51
N TYR A 318 5.70 12.91 6.46
CA TYR A 318 5.82 12.69 7.89
C TYR A 318 4.44 12.73 8.55
N VAL A 319 4.29 12.03 9.67
CA VAL A 319 3.05 11.98 10.45
C VAL A 319 3.14 12.93 11.63
N ALA A 320 2.22 13.88 11.76
CA ALA A 320 2.09 14.66 13.00
C ALA A 320 1.36 13.81 14.05
N ARG A 321 1.95 13.70 15.24
CA ARG A 321 1.46 12.81 16.31
C ARG A 321 0.73 13.56 17.41
N ARG A 322 1.37 14.60 17.92
CA ARG A 322 0.90 15.39 19.06
C ARG A 322 1.77 16.64 19.21
N VAL A 323 1.26 17.58 19.97
CA VAL A 323 1.98 18.77 20.40
C VAL A 323 2.18 18.66 21.91
N LEU A 324 3.40 18.90 22.39
CA LEU A 324 3.75 18.78 23.82
C LEU A 324 4.88 19.72 24.20
N ARG A 325 5.01 20.02 25.50
CA ARG A 325 6.16 20.74 26.03
C ARG A 325 7.34 19.80 26.21
N CYS A 326 8.36 19.94 25.38
CA CYS A 326 9.56 19.11 25.43
C CYS A 326 10.77 19.79 24.81
N ASP A 327 11.96 19.26 25.08
CA ASP A 327 13.17 19.57 24.33
C ASP A 327 13.18 18.88 22.94
N GLU A 328 14.23 19.09 22.15
CA GLU A 328 14.37 18.45 20.82
C GLU A 328 14.71 16.95 20.88
N THR A 329 14.93 16.42 22.09
CA THR A 329 15.07 14.98 22.34
C THR A 329 13.75 14.31 22.71
N GLY A 330 12.70 15.11 22.96
CA GLY A 330 11.38 14.64 23.38
C GLY A 330 11.26 14.47 24.90
N ARG A 331 12.23 14.93 25.69
CA ARG A 331 12.12 14.93 27.15
C ARG A 331 11.16 16.03 27.58
N ALA A 332 10.13 15.64 28.33
CA ALA A 332 9.14 16.56 28.83
C ALA A 332 9.68 17.38 30.00
N GLY A 333 9.17 18.61 30.16
CA GLY A 333 9.58 19.51 31.24
C GLY A 333 8.71 20.77 31.25
N ALA A 334 8.39 21.26 32.44
CA ALA A 334 7.44 22.37 32.61
C ALA A 334 7.91 23.67 31.94
N GLY A 335 9.23 23.94 31.96
CA GLY A 335 9.84 25.11 31.33
C GLY A 335 10.16 24.94 29.84
N HIS A 336 9.90 23.77 29.23
CA HIS A 336 10.23 23.55 27.84
C HIS A 336 9.23 24.23 26.89
N PRO A 337 9.70 24.65 25.70
CA PRO A 337 8.82 25.20 24.67
C PRO A 337 7.87 24.12 24.14
N LEU A 338 6.77 24.58 23.56
CA LEU A 338 5.85 23.69 22.87
C LEU A 338 6.46 23.24 21.54
N ARG A 339 6.44 21.93 21.28
CA ARG A 339 7.00 21.33 20.07
C ARG A 339 6.02 20.34 19.44
N LEU A 340 6.04 20.27 18.12
CA LEU A 340 5.32 19.28 17.35
C LEU A 340 6.14 17.99 17.27
N HIS A 341 5.57 16.89 17.75
CA HIS A 341 6.10 15.55 17.51
C HIS A 341 5.68 15.08 16.12
N VAL A 342 6.67 14.90 15.23
CA VAL A 342 6.48 14.28 13.92
C VAL A 342 7.18 12.93 13.84
N HIS A 343 6.60 12.00 13.09
CA HIS A 343 7.11 10.65 12.90
C HIS A 343 7.42 10.37 11.43
N ASN A 344 8.59 9.81 11.16
CA ASN A 344 8.98 9.30 9.85
C ASN A 344 8.54 7.82 9.72
N PRO A 345 7.66 7.47 8.77
CA PRO A 345 7.19 6.09 8.60
C PRO A 345 8.26 5.10 8.11
N VAL A 346 9.42 5.56 7.63
CA VAL A 346 10.52 4.71 7.13
C VAL A 346 11.40 4.20 8.27
N SER A 347 11.72 2.91 8.27
CA SER A 347 12.71 2.34 9.21
C SER A 347 14.15 2.69 8.82
N GLY A 348 14.96 3.07 9.81
CA GLY A 348 16.35 3.51 9.67
C GLY A 348 17.36 2.42 9.30
N SER A 349 17.30 1.88 8.07
CA SER A 349 18.47 1.19 7.50
C SER A 349 19.55 2.17 7.00
N GLU A 350 19.35 3.47 7.20
CA GLU A 350 20.38 4.50 7.04
C GLU A 350 20.94 4.90 8.41
N SER A 351 22.18 5.39 8.43
CA SER A 351 23.06 5.46 9.61
C SER A 351 22.40 5.92 10.92
N ARG A 352 22.70 5.21 12.02
CA ARG A 352 22.21 5.45 13.39
C ARG A 352 22.41 6.89 13.90
N ARG A 353 23.39 7.63 13.35
CA ARG A 353 23.75 8.98 13.80
C ARG A 353 22.85 10.09 13.24
N ARG A 354 22.08 9.84 12.17
CA ARG A 354 21.38 10.92 11.44
C ARG A 354 19.85 10.80 11.35
N ARG A 355 19.24 9.65 11.66
CA ARG A 355 17.78 9.48 11.50
C ARG A 355 17.08 9.13 12.80
N ARG A 356 16.56 10.14 13.49
CA ARG A 356 15.49 9.92 14.46
C ARG A 356 14.19 9.68 13.70
N THR A 357 13.52 8.58 14.03
CA THR A 357 12.18 8.27 13.49
C THR A 357 11.12 9.19 14.10
N ASP A 358 11.39 9.75 15.28
CA ASP A 358 10.56 10.72 15.96
C ASP A 358 11.34 12.03 16.12
N LEU A 359 10.80 13.13 15.60
CA LEU A 359 11.38 14.47 15.67
C LEU A 359 10.46 15.39 16.48
N TYR A 360 11.04 16.32 17.24
CA TYR A 360 10.32 17.27 18.07
C TYR A 360 10.67 18.69 17.63
N LEU A 361 9.78 19.28 16.85
CA LEU A 361 10.07 20.46 16.06
C LEU A 361 9.41 21.70 16.66
N SER A 362 10.13 22.81 16.67
CA SER A 362 9.52 24.13 16.88
C SER A 362 8.64 24.52 15.68
N ALA A 363 7.88 25.59 15.84
CA ALA A 363 7.13 26.18 14.72
C ALA A 363 8.06 26.66 13.58
N GLN A 364 9.25 27.18 13.91
CA GLN A 364 10.22 27.64 12.94
C GLN A 364 10.81 26.47 12.14
N GLN A 365 11.25 25.40 12.82
CA GLN A 365 11.76 24.19 12.17
C GLN A 365 10.68 23.52 11.30
N MET A 366 9.44 23.43 11.79
CA MET A 366 8.31 22.90 11.03
C MET A 366 8.13 23.65 9.70
N ARG A 367 8.13 24.99 9.72
CA ARG A 367 7.95 25.81 8.52
C ARG A 367 9.16 25.78 7.56
N ARG A 368 10.37 25.57 8.08
CA ARG A 368 11.57 25.39 7.25
C ARG A 368 11.64 24.01 6.61
N ALA A 369 11.09 23.00 7.26
CA ALA A 369 11.15 21.61 6.81
C ALA A 369 10.04 21.26 5.80
N PHE A 370 8.81 21.70 6.06
CA PHE A 370 7.63 21.23 5.32
C PHE A 370 7.06 22.30 4.39
N ILE A 371 6.58 21.87 3.22
CA ILE A 371 5.90 22.76 2.26
C ILE A 371 4.39 22.69 2.39
N SER A 372 3.84 21.57 2.84
CA SER A 372 2.40 21.41 2.96
C SER A 372 1.98 20.52 4.12
N ALA A 373 0.77 20.77 4.59
CA ALA A 373 0.04 19.93 5.52
C ALA A 373 -1.23 19.38 4.84
N ASN A 374 -1.49 18.09 5.00
CA ASN A 374 -2.76 17.47 4.67
C ASN A 374 -3.47 17.12 5.98
N VAL A 375 -4.70 17.61 6.12
CA VAL A 375 -5.52 17.41 7.31
C VAL A 375 -6.74 16.62 6.92
N GLY A 376 -6.83 15.39 7.40
CA GLY A 376 -7.95 14.50 7.11
C GLY A 376 -9.26 14.92 7.78
N PRO A 377 -10.32 14.11 7.58
CA PRO A 377 -11.58 14.28 8.29
C PRO A 377 -11.44 13.93 9.77
N VAL A 378 -12.44 14.33 10.55
CA VAL A 378 -12.59 13.86 11.93
C VAL A 378 -12.91 12.36 11.91
N LEU A 379 -12.06 11.56 12.54
CA LEU A 379 -12.20 10.11 12.70
C LEU A 379 -12.73 9.79 14.10
N ARG A 380 -13.95 10.24 14.42
CA ARG A 380 -14.62 9.82 15.67
C ARG A 380 -14.99 8.35 15.56
N GLY A 381 -14.86 7.62 16.68
CA GLY A 381 -15.07 6.18 16.81
C GLY A 381 -16.20 5.64 15.93
N ALA A 382 -15.81 5.11 14.77
CA ALA A 382 -16.62 4.20 13.98
C ALA A 382 -16.68 2.85 14.68
#